data_AF-A0AA44Z658-F1
#
_entry.id   AF-A0AA44Z658-F1
#
_cell.length_a   1.000
_cell.length_b   1.000
_cell.length_c   1.000
_cell.angle_alpha   90.00
_cell.angle_beta   90.00
_cell.angle_gamma   90.00
#
_symmetry.space_group_name_H-M   'P 1'
#
loop_
_entity.id
_entity.type
_entity.pdbx_description
1 polymer ?
#
loop_
_entity_poly.entity_id
_entity_poly.type
_entity_poly.pdbx_seq_one_letter_code
_entity_poly.pdbx_strand_id
1 'polypeptide(L)' 'MNLRQKYDIPNDAVITIAGTVGVGKSTMTTALANALGYRTSFEKVDSNPYLDKFYADFTRWSFHLQVYFLAERFKEQKR' A
#
# COMPACT_ATOMS: atom_id res chain seq x y z
N MET A 1 -21.42 -17.29 -4.85
CA MET A 1 -20.77 -17.86 -3.65
C MET A 1 -19.84 -16.80 -3.08
N ASN A 2 -19.95 -16.47 -1.80
CA ASN A 2 -19.04 -15.50 -1.18
C ASN A 2 -17.62 -16.11 -1.16
N LEU A 3 -16.67 -15.52 -1.89
CA LEU A 3 -15.32 -16.05 -2.01
C LEU A 3 -14.59 -16.10 -0.66
N ARG A 4 -14.92 -15.16 0.25
CA ARG A 4 -14.37 -15.13 1.60
C ARG A 4 -14.80 -16.38 2.40
N GLN A 5 -16.07 -16.78 2.31
CA GLN A 5 -16.58 -18.01 2.93
C GLN A 5 -16.00 -19.26 2.26
N LYS A 6 -15.84 -19.24 0.93
CA LYS A 6 -15.28 -20.37 0.18
C LYS A 6 -13.87 -20.74 0.64
N TYR A 7 -13.05 -19.74 0.96
CA TYR A 7 -11.65 -19.90 1.34
C TYR A 7 -11.40 -19.70 2.84
N ASP A 8 -12.46 -19.66 3.66
CA ASP A 8 -12.38 -19.50 5.12
C ASP A 8 -11.52 -18.31 5.58
N ILE A 9 -11.65 -17.16 4.89
CA ILE A 9 -10.85 -15.97 5.18
C ILE A 9 -11.54 -15.16 6.30
N PRO A 10 -10.85 -14.85 7.42
CA PRO A 10 -11.43 -14.10 8.54
C PRO A 10 -11.87 -12.67 8.18
N ASN A 11 -12.97 -12.18 8.77
CA ASN A 11 -13.48 -10.82 8.50
C ASN A 11 -12.48 -9.71 8.85
N ASP A 12 -11.62 -9.94 9.82
CA ASP A 12 -10.60 -9.05 10.35
C ASP A 12 -9.20 -9.31 9.76
N ALA A 13 -9.10 -10.18 8.76
CA ALA A 13 -7.84 -10.44 8.08
C ALA A 13 -7.26 -9.18 7.44
N VAL A 14 -5.95 -9.01 7.57
CA VAL A 14 -5.18 -7.96 6.89
C VAL A 14 -4.37 -8.60 5.78
N ILE A 15 -4.63 -8.19 4.53
CA ILE A 15 -3.93 -8.67 3.35
C ILE A 15 -3.06 -7.54 2.80
N THR A 16 -1.75 -7.79 2.69
CA THR A 16 -0.79 -6.84 2.10
C THR A 16 -0.28 -7.36 0.77
N ILE A 17 -0.31 -6.50 -0.26
CA ILE A 17 0.18 -6.82 -1.61
C ILE A 17 1.55 -6.14 -1.81
N ALA A 18 2.60 -6.93 -1.99
CA ALA A 18 3.98 -6.46 -2.18
C ALA A 18 4.48 -6.74 -3.61
N GLY A 19 5.46 -5.96 -4.07
CA GLY A 19 6.02 -6.08 -5.42
C GLY A 19 6.67 -4.78 -5.90
N THR A 20 7.43 -4.87 -6.99
CA THR A 20 8.19 -3.76 -7.56
C THR A 20 7.30 -2.63 -8.09
N VAL A 21 7.86 -1.44 -8.30
CA VAL A 21 7.16 -0.32 -8.92
C VAL A 21 6.70 -0.72 -10.33
N GLY A 22 5.44 -0.41 -10.68
CA GLY A 22 4.89 -0.71 -12.00
C GLY A 22 4.28 -2.11 -12.19
N VAL A 23 4.43 -3.05 -11.26
CA VAL A 23 3.95 -4.45 -11.43
C VAL A 23 2.42 -4.63 -11.35
N GLY A 24 1.65 -3.56 -11.15
CA GLY A 24 0.18 -3.63 -11.10
C GLY A 24 -0.44 -3.92 -9.72
N LYS A 25 0.29 -3.67 -8.62
CA LYS A 25 -0.21 -3.87 -7.25
C LYS A 25 -1.55 -3.19 -7.00
N SER A 26 -1.70 -1.91 -7.38
CA SER A 26 -2.94 -1.17 -7.13
C SER A 26 -4.13 -1.80 -7.85
N THR A 27 -3.93 -2.28 -9.08
CA THR A 27 -4.94 -3.01 -9.85
C THR A 27 -5.32 -4.32 -9.16
N MET A 28 -4.34 -5.11 -8.71
CA MET A 28 -4.57 -6.37 -7.99
C MET A 28 -5.29 -6.14 -6.65
N THR A 29 -4.86 -5.14 -5.87
CA THR A 29 -5.49 -4.77 -4.60
C THR A 29 -6.95 -4.41 -4.79
N THR A 30 -7.30 -3.58 -5.79
CA THR A 30 -8.69 -3.23 -6.10
C THR A 30 -9.51 -4.45 -6.49
N ALA A 31 -8.99 -5.29 -7.39
CA ALA A 31 -9.69 -6.50 -7.84
C ALA A 31 -9.94 -7.47 -6.68
N LEU A 32 -8.94 -7.68 -5.83
CA LEU A 32 -9.02 -8.57 -4.68
C LEU A 32 -9.98 -8.03 -3.61
N ALA A 33 -9.91 -6.73 -3.30
CA ALA A 33 -10.80 -6.08 -2.35
C ALA A 33 -12.26 -6.18 -2.78
N ASN A 34 -12.55 -5.96 -4.08
CA ASN A 34 -13.89 -6.13 -4.64
C ASN A 34 -14.36 -7.58 -4.57
N ALA A 35 -13.49 -8.54 -4.88
CA ALA A 35 -13.82 -9.96 -4.87
C ALA A 35 -14.09 -10.52 -3.46
N LEU A 36 -13.40 -9.98 -2.44
CA LEU A 36 -13.46 -10.45 -1.07
C LEU A 36 -14.28 -9.55 -0.12
N GLY A 37 -14.69 -8.37 -0.56
CA GLY A 37 -15.45 -7.39 0.23
C GLY A 37 -14.63 -6.67 1.30
N TYR A 38 -13.36 -6.37 1.04
CA TYR A 38 -12.49 -5.60 1.95
C TYR A 38 -12.41 -4.12 1.55
N ARG A 39 -12.03 -3.27 2.51
CA ARG A 39 -11.59 -1.89 2.24
C ARG A 39 -10.18 -1.89 1.64
N THR A 40 -9.93 -1.04 0.65
CA THR A 40 -8.59 -0.80 0.13
C THR A 40 -7.87 0.25 0.98
N SER A 41 -6.55 0.11 1.07
CA SER A 41 -5.66 1.13 1.62
C SER A 41 -4.47 1.27 0.68
N PHE A 42 -4.24 2.48 0.18
CA PHE A 42 -3.21 2.77 -0.82
C PHE A 42 -2.17 3.73 -0.27
N GLU A 43 -0.92 3.55 -0.71
CA GLU A 43 0.17 4.45 -0.39
C GLU A 43 -0.03 5.80 -1.09
N LYS A 44 -0.03 6.89 -0.32
CA LYS A 44 -0.21 8.25 -0.86
C LYS A 44 1.12 8.76 -1.40
N VAL A 45 1.24 8.79 -2.72
CA VAL A 45 2.44 9.28 -3.41
C VAL A 45 2.33 10.77 -3.80
N ASP A 46 1.13 11.24 -4.13
CA ASP A 46 0.91 12.57 -4.74
C ASP A 46 1.25 13.75 -3.80
N SER A 47 1.21 13.53 -2.48
CA SER A 47 1.52 14.55 -1.48
C SER A 47 2.88 14.37 -0.82
N ASN A 48 3.76 13.53 -1.37
CA ASN A 48 5.05 13.21 -0.76
C ASN A 48 6.08 14.32 -1.05
N PRO A 49 6.54 15.09 -0.03
CA PRO A 49 7.43 16.24 -0.25
C PRO A 49 8.89 15.86 -0.61
N TYR A 50 9.20 14.57 -0.63
CA TYR A 50 10.55 14.04 -0.86
C TYR A 50 10.68 13.25 -2.16
N LEU A 51 9.58 12.87 -2.81
CA LEU A 51 9.64 11.96 -3.95
C LEU A 51 10.39 12.57 -5.14
N ASP A 52 10.05 13.80 -5.53
CA ASP A 52 10.75 14.52 -6.59
C ASP A 52 12.21 14.79 -6.23
N LYS A 53 12.48 15.12 -4.96
CA LYS A 53 13.83 15.38 -4.46
C LYS A 53 14.70 14.12 -4.48
N PHE A 54 14.12 12.98 -4.20
CA PHE A 54 14.76 11.68 -4.27
C PHE A 54 15.17 11.31 -5.69
N TYR A 55 14.31 11.54 -6.68
CA TYR A 55 14.68 11.33 -8.08
C TYR A 55 15.74 12.32 -8.58
N ALA A 56 15.84 13.52 -7.97
CA ALA A 56 16.88 14.49 -8.28
C ALA A 56 18.24 14.16 -7.61
N ASP A 57 18.24 13.66 -6.38
CA ASP A 57 19.45 13.26 -5.64
C ASP A 57 19.13 12.13 -4.64
N PHE A 58 19.41 10.90 -5.07
CA PHE A 58 19.18 9.70 -4.27
C PHE A 58 19.99 9.72 -2.97
N THR A 59 21.27 10.12 -3.02
CA THR A 59 22.17 10.04 -1.86
C THR A 59 21.69 10.93 -0.72
N ARG A 60 21.25 12.15 -1.04
CA ARG A 60 20.78 13.12 -0.05
C ARG A 60 19.39 12.82 0.49
N TRP A 61 18.48 12.35 -0.36
CA TRP A 61 17.05 12.28 -0.02
C TRP A 61 16.51 10.88 0.28
N SER A 62 17.29 9.81 0.06
CA SER A 62 16.87 8.42 0.36
C SER A 62 16.37 8.25 1.79
N PHE A 63 17.14 8.69 2.78
CA PHE A 63 16.76 8.54 4.19
C PHE A 63 15.42 9.21 4.52
N HIS A 64 15.25 10.47 4.07
CA HIS A 64 14.04 11.26 4.29
C HIS A 64 12.81 10.60 3.69
N LEU A 65 12.94 10.11 2.44
CA LEU A 65 11.85 9.45 1.75
C LEU A 65 11.44 8.14 2.46
N GLN A 66 12.42 7.33 2.89
CA GLN A 66 12.14 6.07 3.57
C GLN A 66 11.48 6.29 4.95
N VAL A 67 11.95 7.27 5.73
CA VAL A 67 11.33 7.61 7.03
C VAL A 67 9.91 8.15 6.85
N TYR A 68 9.67 8.96 5.81
CA TYR A 68 8.32 9.43 5.48
C TYR A 68 7.37 8.26 5.19
N PHE A 69 7.77 7.33 4.33
CA PHE A 69 6.95 6.14 4.04
C PHE A 69 6.71 5.27 5.27
N LEU A 70 7.71 5.12 6.14
CA LEU A 70 7.55 4.40 7.41
C LEU A 70 6.48 5.06 8.28
N ALA A 71 6.56 6.39 8.48
CA ALA A 71 5.61 7.14 9.28
C ALA A 71 4.18 7.08 8.73
N GLU A 72 3.99 7.22 7.42
CA GLU A 72 2.68 7.13 6.78
C GLU A 72 2.06 5.73 6.93
N ARG A 73 2.85 4.66 6.76
CA ARG A 73 2.36 3.28 6.97
C ARG A 73 1.90 3.04 8.41
N PHE A 74 2.63 3.57 9.41
CA PHE A 74 2.20 3.48 10.81
C PHE A 74 0.90 4.26 11.10
N LYS A 75 0.71 5.44 10.49
CA LYS A 75 -0.53 6.22 10.65
C LYS A 75 -1.73 5.47 10.07
N GLU A 76 -1.56 4.83 8.93
CA GLU A 76 -2.62 4.10 8.25
C GLU A 76 -3.01 2.81 8.96
N GLN A 77 -2.04 2.09 9.57
CA GLN A 77 -2.34 0.89 10.38
C GLN A 77 -3.10 1.19 11.68
N LYS A 78 -3.02 2.43 12.18
CA LYS A 78 -3.74 2.85 13.39
C LYS A 78 -5.20 3.27 13.14
N ARG A 79 -5.68 3.19 11.88
CA ARG A 79 -7.04 3.55 11.46
C ARG A 79 -7.95 2.34 11.28
#